data_AF-A0A828PYP8-F1
#
_entry.id   AF-A0A828PYP8-F1
#
_cell.length_a   1.000
_cell.length_b   1.000
_cell.length_c   1.000
_cell.angle_alpha   90.00
_cell.angle_beta   90.00
_cell.angle_gamma   90.00
#
_symmetry.space_group_name_H-M   'P 1'
#
loop_
_entity.id
_entity.type
_entity.pdbx_description
1 polymer ?
#
loop_
_entity_poly.entity_id
_entity_poly.type
_entity_poly.pdbx_seq_one_letter_code
_entity_poly.pdbx_strand_id
1 'polypeptide(L)'
;MNTTLQPVYLFDAGPQKETLNISSPEILEMLQAFSQTITNKIGQGKSIVVYPHRVVRHYWGLELEGDKDKLPILLNITGRFRLPQINKKQWPARLTIDVADHVDAYWLTMFLAESLHLTMSVLSTLNGHNTVCNVEEQNNEPG
;
A
#
# COMPACT_ATOMS: atom_id res chain seq x y z
N MET A 1 15.72 30.88 6.47
CA MET A 1 14.58 29.93 6.53
C MET A 1 14.93 28.79 5.59
N ASN A 2 15.26 27.61 6.12
CA ASN A 2 15.52 26.45 5.27
C ASN A 2 14.17 25.85 4.91
N THR A 3 13.72 26.10 3.68
CA THR A 3 12.52 25.49 3.12
C THR A 3 12.85 24.04 2.82
N THR A 4 12.61 23.14 3.77
CA THR A 4 12.73 21.70 3.52
C THR A 4 11.60 21.31 2.56
N LEU A 5 11.93 21.15 1.28
CA LEU A 5 10.97 20.73 0.27
C LEU A 5 10.50 19.31 0.62
N GLN A 6 9.18 19.11 0.70
CA GLN A 6 8.65 17.74 0.81
C GLN A 6 8.92 17.02 -0.52
N PRO A 7 9.45 15.80 -0.48
CA PRO A 7 9.66 15.03 -1.70
C PRO A 7 8.30 14.76 -2.35
N VAL A 8 8.25 14.89 -3.67
CA VAL A 8 7.06 14.52 -4.44
C VAL A 8 7.13 13.04 -4.76
N TYR A 9 8.24 12.60 -5.36
CA TYR A 9 8.50 11.22 -5.75
C TYR A 9 9.41 10.52 -4.74
N LEU A 10 9.18 9.23 -4.52
CA LEU A 10 9.98 8.40 -3.61
C LEU A 10 11.11 7.67 -4.31
N PHE A 11 10.84 7.24 -5.54
CA PHE A 11 11.74 6.41 -6.30
C PHE A 11 12.04 7.04 -7.66
N ASP A 12 13.30 6.96 -8.07
CA ASP A 12 13.74 7.28 -9.42
C ASP A 12 13.68 6.00 -10.26
N ALA A 13 12.55 5.83 -10.96
CA ALA A 13 12.30 4.74 -11.88
C ALA A 13 12.67 5.16 -13.30
N GLY A 14 13.96 5.18 -13.59
CA GLY A 14 14.48 5.39 -14.94
C GLY A 14 14.04 4.29 -15.92
N PRO A 15 14.18 4.50 -17.25
CA PRO A 15 13.78 3.54 -18.27
C PRO A 15 14.59 2.23 -18.24
N GLN A 16 15.70 2.19 -17.52
CA GLN A 16 16.57 1.01 -17.38
C GLN A 16 16.23 0.24 -16.12
N LYS A 17 15.95 -1.06 -16.29
CA LYS A 17 15.24 -1.94 -15.34
C LYS A 17 16.07 -2.44 -14.14
N GLU A 18 17.33 -2.05 -14.00
CA GLU A 18 18.27 -2.88 -13.23
C GLU A 18 18.48 -2.43 -11.79
N THR A 19 18.28 -1.15 -11.46
CA THR A 19 18.31 -0.68 -10.06
C THR A 19 17.31 0.43 -9.82
N LEU A 20 16.37 0.18 -8.91
CA LEU A 20 15.53 1.23 -8.36
C LEU A 20 16.38 2.11 -7.44
N ASN A 21 16.49 3.40 -7.76
CA ASN A 21 17.15 4.35 -6.87
C ASN A 21 16.09 5.03 -6.00
N ILE A 22 16.39 5.20 -4.72
CA ILE A 22 15.58 6.05 -3.84
C ILE A 22 15.94 7.51 -4.16
N SER A 23 14.95 8.38 -4.24
CA SER A 23 15.17 9.76 -4.71
C SER A 23 16.11 10.57 -3.82
N SER A 24 16.28 10.22 -2.54
CA SER A 24 17.30 10.78 -1.66
C SER A 24 17.62 9.89 -0.44
N PRO A 25 18.79 10.06 0.21
CA PRO A 25 19.12 9.37 1.46
C PRO A 25 18.12 9.64 2.59
N GLU A 26 17.60 10.87 2.68
CA GLU A 26 16.62 11.26 3.71
C GLU A 26 15.29 10.51 3.54
N ILE A 27 14.90 10.22 2.29
CA ILE A 27 13.72 9.38 2.00
C ILE A 27 13.97 7.95 2.45
N LEU A 28 15.16 7.40 2.19
CA LEU A 28 15.50 6.05 2.64
C LEU A 28 15.42 5.95 4.17
N GLU A 29 16.04 6.88 4.90
CA GLU A 29 15.98 6.91 6.37
C GLU A 29 14.54 7.02 6.88
N MET A 30 13.72 7.86 6.23
CA MET A 30 12.32 8.04 6.58
C MET A 30 11.52 6.73 6.38
N LEU A 31 11.71 6.07 5.25
CA LEU A 31 11.03 4.81 4.93
C LEU A 31 11.50 3.67 5.84
N GLN A 32 12.79 3.62 6.20
CA GLN A 32 13.31 2.66 7.18
C GLN A 32 12.70 2.88 8.58
N ALA A 33 12.62 4.13 9.05
CA ALA A 33 11.98 4.46 10.32
C ALA A 33 10.49 4.11 10.34
N PHE A 34 9.82 4.31 9.21
CA PHE A 34 8.44 3.90 9.01
C PHE A 34 8.29 2.37 9.06
N SER A 35 9.12 1.63 8.32
CA SER A 35 9.16 0.15 8.36
C SER A 35 9.40 -0.37 9.76
N GLN A 36 10.35 0.19 10.52
CA GLN A 36 10.58 -0.20 11.91
C GLN A 36 9.34 0.03 12.79
N THR A 37 8.60 1.12 12.55
CA THR A 37 7.35 1.40 13.27
C THR A 37 6.28 0.34 12.95
N ILE A 38 6.21 -0.12 11.70
CA ILE A 38 5.32 -1.21 11.30
C ILE A 38 5.76 -2.54 11.91
N THR A 39 7.05 -2.88 11.88
CA THR A 39 7.60 -4.11 12.51
C THR A 39 7.24 -4.18 13.99
N ASN A 40 7.32 -3.06 14.71
CA ASN A 40 6.93 -3.01 16.12
C ASN A 40 5.43 -3.31 16.33
N LYS A 41 4.58 -3.05 15.33
CA LYS A 41 3.14 -3.30 15.37
C LYS A 41 2.76 -4.72 14.97
N ILE A 42 3.26 -5.21 13.83
CA ILE A 42 2.85 -6.50 13.27
C ILE A 42 3.73 -7.66 13.76
N GLY A 43 4.92 -7.37 14.29
CA GLY A 43 5.91 -8.36 14.70
C GLY A 43 6.72 -8.89 13.52
N GLN A 44 7.01 -10.19 13.53
CA GLN A 44 7.70 -10.85 12.42
C GLN A 44 6.77 -10.89 11.20
N GLY A 45 7.23 -10.36 10.08
CA GLY A 45 6.46 -10.33 8.84
C GLY A 45 6.16 -11.74 8.31
N LYS A 46 4.95 -11.92 7.78
CA LYS A 46 4.49 -13.15 7.13
C LYS A 46 4.11 -12.90 5.67
N SER A 47 3.13 -12.03 5.46
CA SER A 47 2.54 -11.85 4.14
C SER A 47 2.12 -10.41 3.87
N ILE A 48 2.10 -10.06 2.59
CA ILE A 48 1.48 -8.83 2.09
C ILE A 48 0.49 -9.22 0.98
N VAL A 49 -0.74 -8.73 1.11
CA VAL A 49 -1.78 -8.87 0.09
C VAL A 49 -2.01 -7.52 -0.55
N VAL A 50 -1.95 -7.47 -1.87
CA VAL A 50 -2.24 -6.25 -2.65
C VAL A 50 -3.61 -6.40 -3.28
N TYR A 51 -4.54 -5.54 -2.90
CA TYR A 51 -5.88 -5.47 -3.46
C TYR A 51 -5.91 -4.43 -4.59
N PRO A 52 -5.99 -4.85 -5.86
CA PRO A 52 -6.24 -3.94 -6.95
C PRO A 52 -7.68 -3.44 -6.82
N HIS A 53 -7.88 -2.25 -6.27
CA HIS A 53 -9.19 -1.61 -6.35
C HIS A 53 -9.39 -1.06 -7.76
N ARG A 54 -10.64 -1.16 -8.25
CA ARG A 54 -11.01 -0.84 -9.64
C ARG A 54 -10.37 0.48 -10.08
N VAL A 55 -9.67 0.41 -11.22
CA VAL A 55 -8.85 1.41 -11.94
C VAL A 55 -9.38 2.87 -11.95
N VAL A 56 -10.65 3.10 -11.64
CA VAL A 56 -11.26 4.43 -11.53
C VAL A 56 -10.98 5.10 -10.17
N ARG A 57 -10.51 4.36 -9.17
CA ARG A 57 -10.16 4.90 -7.85
C ARG A 57 -8.65 5.02 -7.74
N HIS A 58 -8.18 6.23 -7.47
CA HIS A 58 -6.77 6.60 -7.32
C HIS A 58 -6.15 6.05 -6.02
N TYR A 59 -6.24 4.73 -5.76
CA TYR A 59 -5.59 4.12 -4.61
C TYR A 59 -5.28 2.63 -4.75
N TRP A 60 -4.30 2.16 -3.98
CA TRP A 60 -3.97 0.74 -3.80
C TRP A 60 -4.30 0.32 -2.36
N GLY A 61 -4.98 -0.82 -2.21
CA GLY A 61 -5.21 -1.42 -0.89
C GLY A 61 -4.12 -2.44 -0.59
N LEU A 62 -3.52 -2.38 0.59
CA LEU A 62 -2.58 -3.38 1.08
C LEU A 62 -3.09 -3.94 2.42
N GLU A 63 -2.82 -5.20 2.68
CA GLU A 63 -2.89 -5.78 4.02
C GLU A 63 -1.55 -6.41 4.34
N LEU A 64 -0.89 -5.89 5.39
CA LEU A 64 0.32 -6.48 5.94
C LEU A 64 -0.07 -7.42 7.08
N GLU A 65 0.51 -8.61 7.09
CA GLU A 65 0.29 -9.60 8.14
C GLU A 65 1.62 -9.99 8.77
N GLY A 66 1.67 -9.91 10.10
CA GLY A 66 2.74 -10.46 10.91
C GLY A 66 2.25 -11.50 11.91
N ASP A 67 3.13 -11.94 12.80
CA ASP A 67 2.80 -12.90 13.84
C ASP A 67 1.94 -12.33 14.98
N LYS A 68 2.00 -11.02 15.22
CA LYS A 68 1.23 -10.34 16.28
C LYS A 68 -0.08 -9.77 15.80
N ASP A 69 -0.09 -9.21 14.60
CA ASP A 69 -1.23 -8.43 14.13
C ASP A 69 -1.24 -8.26 12.60
N LYS A 70 -2.36 -7.72 12.11
CA LYS A 70 -2.54 -7.25 10.75
C LYS A 70 -2.58 -5.73 10.69
N LEU A 71 -2.22 -5.18 9.54
CA LEU A 71 -2.21 -3.75 9.30
C LEU A 71 -2.72 -3.44 7.88
N PRO A 72 -3.99 -3.00 7.76
CA PRO A 72 -4.50 -2.47 6.51
C PRO A 72 -3.84 -1.13 6.17
N ILE A 73 -3.41 -0.96 4.92
CA ILE A 73 -2.83 0.27 4.39
C ILE A 73 -3.58 0.66 3.11
N LEU A 74 -3.80 1.96 2.91
CA LEU A 74 -4.33 2.55 1.70
C LEU A 74 -3.27 3.50 1.12
N LEU A 75 -2.80 3.23 -0.09
CA LEU A 75 -1.92 4.15 -0.82
C LEU A 75 -2.78 5.01 -1.75
N ASN A 76 -2.95 6.29 -1.44
CA ASN A 76 -3.68 7.24 -2.29
C ASN A 76 -2.75 7.87 -3.31
N ILE A 77 -3.14 7.85 -4.58
CA ILE A 77 -2.43 8.52 -5.66
C ILE A 77 -2.89 9.97 -5.72
N THR A 78 -2.03 10.91 -5.32
CA THR A 78 -2.41 12.32 -5.11
C THR A 78 -1.46 13.34 -5.74
N GLY A 79 -0.40 12.90 -6.42
CA GLY A 79 0.62 13.80 -6.95
C GLY A 79 1.56 14.39 -5.88
N ARG A 80 1.55 13.85 -4.66
CA ARG A 80 2.47 14.21 -3.57
C ARG A 80 2.73 13.02 -2.68
N PHE A 81 3.80 13.08 -1.88
CA PHE A 81 4.07 12.10 -0.85
C PHE A 81 3.72 12.59 0.56
N ARG A 82 3.05 11.75 1.36
CA ARG A 82 2.81 12.00 2.79
C ARG A 82 2.62 10.69 3.55
N LEU A 83 3.49 10.45 4.54
CA LEU A 83 3.27 9.42 5.55
C LEU A 83 2.21 9.83 6.58
N PRO A 84 1.45 8.87 7.13
CA PRO A 84 0.49 9.13 8.20
C PRO A 84 1.21 9.48 9.50
N GLN A 85 0.57 10.33 10.30
CA GLN A 85 0.98 10.51 11.68
C GLN A 85 0.50 9.31 12.51
N ILE A 86 1.44 8.52 13.04
CA ILE A 86 1.13 7.31 13.80
C ILE A 86 1.18 7.63 15.31
N ASN A 87 0.05 7.49 15.99
CA ASN A 87 0.03 7.39 17.45
C ASN A 87 0.35 5.95 17.85
N LYS A 88 1.57 5.72 18.36
CA LYS A 88 2.02 4.36 18.76
C LYS A 88 1.17 3.71 19.85
N LYS A 89 0.42 4.50 20.65
CA LYS A 89 -0.49 3.99 21.69
C LYS A 89 -1.88 3.63 21.16
N GLN A 90 -2.26 4.18 20.00
CA GLN A 90 -3.57 3.96 19.41
C GLN A 90 -3.44 3.94 17.89
N TRP A 91 -3.31 2.73 17.35
CA TRP A 91 -3.21 2.53 15.92
C TRP A 91 -4.58 2.74 15.25
N PRO A 92 -4.65 3.44 14.11
CA PRO A 92 -5.87 3.51 13.35
C PRO A 92 -6.20 2.13 12.76
N ALA A 93 -7.48 1.88 12.48
CA ALA A 93 -7.92 0.65 11.83
C ALA A 93 -7.31 0.46 10.42
N ARG A 94 -6.89 1.56 9.77
CA ARG A 94 -6.21 1.57 8.48
C ARG A 94 -5.26 2.75 8.40
N LEU A 95 -4.02 2.53 7.93
CA LEU A 95 -3.11 3.62 7.58
C LEU A 95 -3.42 4.14 6.19
N THR A 96 -3.31 5.45 6.00
CA THR A 96 -3.42 6.08 4.68
C THR A 96 -2.11 6.79 4.36
N ILE A 97 -1.53 6.49 3.21
CA ILE A 97 -0.28 7.07 2.72
C ILE A 97 -0.61 7.75 1.40
N ASP A 98 -0.28 9.04 1.26
CA ASP A 98 -0.35 9.70 -0.04
C ASP A 98 0.97 9.41 -0.79
N VAL A 99 0.87 9.03 -2.06
CA VAL A 99 1.99 8.83 -3.00
C VAL A 99 1.74 9.63 -4.29
N ALA A 100 2.80 9.94 -5.04
CA ALA A 100 2.65 10.77 -6.22
C ALA A 100 1.89 10.07 -7.35
N ASP A 101 2.30 8.85 -7.68
CA ASP A 101 1.77 8.09 -8.81
C ASP A 101 1.73 6.58 -8.54
N HIS A 102 1.29 5.83 -9.53
CA HIS A 102 1.22 4.37 -9.47
C HIS A 102 2.60 3.69 -9.43
N VAL A 103 3.65 4.36 -9.91
CA VAL A 103 5.02 3.84 -9.87
C VAL A 103 5.52 3.87 -8.44
N ASP A 104 5.35 4.99 -7.74
CA ASP A 104 5.64 5.11 -6.31
C ASP A 104 4.79 4.13 -5.48
N ALA A 105 3.52 3.92 -5.82
CA ALA A 105 2.67 2.96 -5.12
C ALA A 105 3.20 1.52 -5.23
N TYR A 106 3.57 1.11 -6.45
CA TYR A 106 4.15 -0.20 -6.71
C TYR A 106 5.47 -0.39 -5.96
N TRP A 107 6.40 0.57 -6.09
CA TRP A 107 7.71 0.44 -5.48
C TRP A 107 7.69 0.57 -3.96
N LEU A 108 6.80 1.38 -3.40
CA LEU A 108 6.59 1.42 -1.95
C LEU A 108 6.07 0.07 -1.43
N THR A 109 5.21 -0.60 -2.20
CA THR A 109 4.74 -1.94 -1.87
C THR A 109 5.89 -2.95 -1.85
N MET A 110 6.75 -2.92 -2.87
CA MET A 110 7.95 -3.78 -2.94
C MET A 110 8.93 -3.50 -1.80
N PHE A 111 9.20 -2.21 -1.54
CA PHE A 111 10.07 -1.78 -0.44
C PHE A 111 9.56 -2.27 0.92
N LEU A 112 8.26 -2.17 1.18
CA LEU A 112 7.66 -2.69 2.41
C LEU A 112 7.77 -4.21 2.49
N ALA A 113 7.54 -4.92 1.39
CA ALA A 113 7.68 -6.37 1.36
C ALA A 113 9.09 -6.82 1.74
N GLU A 114 10.11 -6.20 1.16
CA GLU A 114 11.52 -6.50 1.44
C GLU A 114 11.92 -6.09 2.86
N SER A 115 11.61 -4.86 3.25
CA SER A 115 12.00 -4.29 4.55
C SER A 115 11.37 -5.02 5.74
N LEU A 116 10.20 -5.62 5.53
CA LEU A 116 9.44 -6.31 6.58
C LEU A 116 9.52 -7.83 6.44
N HIS A 117 10.29 -8.35 5.47
CA HIS A 117 10.39 -9.79 5.15
C HIS A 117 9.03 -10.45 4.88
N LEU A 118 8.15 -9.76 4.14
CA LEU A 118 6.81 -10.25 3.80
C LEU A 118 6.83 -11.03 2.49
N THR A 119 6.09 -12.13 2.45
CA THR A 119 5.85 -12.85 1.20
C THR A 119 4.66 -12.24 0.46
N MET A 120 4.85 -11.90 -0.83
CA MET A 120 3.76 -11.43 -1.67
C MET A 120 2.73 -12.55 -1.88
N SER A 121 1.53 -12.34 -1.37
CA SER A 121 0.42 -13.26 -1.60
C SER A 121 -0.17 -13.01 -2.98
N VAL A 122 -0.14 -14.03 -3.84
CA VAL A 122 -0.76 -13.97 -5.16
C VAL A 122 -2.27 -14.08 -4.99
N LEU A 123 -3.01 -13.04 -5.39
CA LEU A 123 -4.45 -13.16 -5.57
C LEU A 123 -4.71 -14.13 -6.73
N SER A 124 -5.28 -15.29 -6.43
CA SER A 124 -5.59 -16.32 -7.42
C SER A 124 -7.07 -16.31 -7.78
N THR A 125 -7.37 -16.31 -9.08
CA THR A 125 -8.73 -16.48 -9.61
C THR A 125 -9.20 -17.94 -9.53
N LEU A 126 -8.31 -18.90 -9.26
CA LEU A 126 -8.64 -20.32 -9.20
C LEU A 126 -9.69 -20.66 -8.11
N ASN A 127 -9.76 -19.84 -7.06
CA ASN A 127 -10.73 -19.99 -5.96
C ASN A 127 -11.92 -19.02 -6.05
N GLY A 128 -12.06 -18.25 -7.13
CA GLY A 128 -13.17 -17.31 -7.35
C GLY A 128 -14.45 -18.01 -7.82
N HIS A 129 -14.97 -18.97 -7.05
CA HIS A 129 -16.10 -19.82 -7.45
C HIS A 129 -17.50 -19.28 -7.15
N ASN A 130 -17.65 -18.00 -6.79
CA ASN A 130 -18.96 -17.40 -6.62
C ASN A 130 -19.20 -16.36 -7.71
N THR A 131 -19.82 -16.80 -8.80
CA THR A 131 -20.41 -15.91 -9.79
C THR A 131 -21.49 -15.10 -9.07
N VAL A 132 -21.21 -13.83 -8.76
CA VAL A 132 -22.26 -12.90 -8.34
C VAL A 132 -22.97 -12.46 -9.61
N CYS A 133 -23.98 -13.24 -10.01
CA CYS A 133 -24.95 -12.77 -10.98
C CYS A 133 -25.79 -11.71 -10.28
N ASN A 134 -25.81 -10.49 -10.81
CA ASN A 134 -26.85 -9.53 -10.46
C ASN A 134 -28.17 -10.16 -10.92
N VAL A 135 -28.94 -10.70 -9.98
CA VAL A 135 -30.31 -11.08 -10.25
C VAL A 135 -31.07 -9.77 -10.39
N GLU A 136 -31.29 -9.35 -11.63
CA GLU A 136 -32.31 -8.33 -11.92
C GLU A 136 -33.65 -8.92 -11.48
N GLU A 137 -34.18 -8.44 -10.36
CA GLU A 137 -35.57 -8.71 -9.97
C GLU A 137 -36.48 -8.15 -11.07
N GLN A 138 -36.94 -9.03 -11.97
CA GLN A 138 -38.09 -8.74 -12.80
C GLN A 138 -39.31 -8.67 -11.89
N ASN A 139 -39.60 -7.46 -11.40
CA ASN A 139 -40.89 -7.13 -10.81
C ASN A 139 -41.95 -7.22 -11.91
N ASN A 140 -42.59 -8.38 -12.03
CA ASN A 140 -43.85 -8.52 -12.74
C ASN A 140 -44.92 -7.75 -11.97
N GLU A 141 -45.33 -6.60 -12.49
CA GLU A 141 -46.58 -5.95 -12.07
C GLU A 141 -47.78 -6.78 -12.53
N PRO A 142 -48.77 -7.07 -11.66
CA PRO A 142 -50.01 -7.71 -12.07
C PRO A 142 -50.96 -6.66 -12.66
N GLY A 143 -51.36 -6.85 -13.92
CA GLY A 143 -52.50 -6.19 -14.56
C GLY A 143 -53.74 -7.07 -14.54
#